data_AF-A0A966SMK2-F1
#
_entry.id   AF-A0A966SMK2-F1
#
_cell.length_a   1.000
_cell.length_b   1.000
_cell.length_c   1.000
_cell.angle_alpha   90.00
_cell.angle_beta   90.00
_cell.angle_gamma   90.00
#
_symmetry.space_group_name_H-M   'P 1'
#
loop_
_entity.id
_entity.type
_entity.pdbx_description
1 polymer ?
#
loop_
_entity_poly.entity_id
_entity_poly.type
_entity_poly.pdbx_seq_one_letter_code
_entity_poly.pdbx_strand_id
1 'polypeptide(L)'
;QVLLAQKTLNLAYRREGYVTVSTALPPQKITNGVVYLQVTEGRLVEINVSGNRYFSSNNVMAALPSLRTNQFIQLQWFNPELDRANLNQDRQIYPEIVPGPEPGTSSLMLKVKDHLPLHGRIEFNNLSTPGTPDLRVNASAQYNNLWQREHSVGFQYGFSPEMFKQQNPLTSRFFDAPLIANYSTYYRMPLGGPEALRPLAAANPGAFGYDEATKQFKLPPSSGNPELSFFASRSTTDTGTKFGPTNNITRTAFLTIDSFDSGQDLSKNESFGWRVSLPLPEFSGIKSSFAAGLDYKWYHATSFNTNNFPYSITVFDAFGVPSQTTTLVSSPQPTRNKSVTYLPASLRWDVTVPDKFGQ
;
A
#
# COMPACT_ATOMS: atom_id res chain seq x y z
N GLN A 1 -34.51 -50.29 -8.05
CA GLN A 1 -33.42 -50.18 -9.05
C GLN A 1 -33.49 -48.88 -9.84
N VAL A 2 -34.64 -48.50 -10.43
CA VAL A 2 -34.79 -47.23 -11.19
C VAL A 2 -34.45 -45.97 -10.38
N LEU A 3 -34.93 -45.88 -9.13
CA LEU A 3 -34.61 -44.73 -8.26
C LEU A 3 -33.11 -44.63 -7.94
N LEU A 4 -32.42 -45.77 -7.87
CA LEU A 4 -30.97 -45.81 -7.69
C LEU A 4 -30.28 -45.29 -8.95
N ALA A 5 -30.71 -45.74 -10.13
CA ALA A 5 -30.17 -45.26 -11.41
C ALA A 5 -30.36 -43.73 -11.59
N GLN A 6 -31.53 -43.18 -11.23
CA GLN A 6 -31.78 -41.73 -11.20
C GLN A 6 -30.78 -41.02 -10.27
N LYS A 7 -30.63 -41.49 -9.03
CA LYS A 7 -29.68 -40.90 -8.07
C LYS A 7 -28.24 -40.97 -8.58
N THR A 8 -27.83 -42.09 -9.16
CA THR A 8 -26.50 -42.27 -9.74
C THR A 8 -26.26 -41.32 -10.91
N LEU A 9 -27.25 -41.13 -11.80
CA LEU A 9 -27.17 -40.19 -12.92
C LEU A 9 -27.06 -38.74 -12.42
N ASN A 10 -27.85 -38.35 -11.42
CA ASN A 10 -27.77 -37.03 -10.81
C ASN A 10 -26.40 -36.78 -10.17
N LEU A 11 -25.88 -37.77 -9.44
CA LEU A 11 -24.53 -37.71 -8.85
C LEU A 11 -23.44 -37.64 -9.92
N ALA A 12 -23.60 -38.31 -11.06
CA ALA A 12 -22.67 -38.21 -12.18
C ALA A 12 -22.61 -36.78 -12.72
N TYR A 13 -23.76 -36.14 -13.00
CA TYR A 13 -23.80 -34.73 -13.41
C TYR A 13 -23.16 -33.79 -12.38
N ARG A 14 -23.45 -33.98 -11.09
CA ARG A 14 -22.85 -33.18 -10.02
C ARG A 14 -21.34 -33.39 -9.92
N ARG A 15 -20.85 -34.62 -10.12
CA ARG A 15 -19.42 -34.93 -10.13
C ARG A 15 -18.70 -34.28 -11.31
N GLU A 16 -19.37 -34.19 -12.44
CA GLU A 16 -18.91 -33.41 -13.61
C GLU A 16 -19.11 -31.89 -13.44
N GLY A 17 -19.61 -31.44 -12.29
CA GLY A 17 -19.73 -30.02 -11.92
C GLY A 17 -21.00 -29.30 -12.40
N TYR A 18 -21.97 -30.04 -12.94
CA TYR A 18 -23.29 -29.53 -13.32
C TYR A 18 -24.27 -29.57 -12.15
N VAL A 19 -24.26 -28.53 -11.33
CA VAL A 19 -25.07 -28.46 -10.09
C VAL A 19 -26.52 -28.08 -10.30
N THR A 20 -26.85 -27.40 -11.40
CA THR A 20 -28.22 -27.00 -11.72
C THR A 20 -28.98 -28.05 -12.54
N VAL A 21 -28.34 -29.18 -12.88
CA VAL A 21 -28.98 -30.29 -13.58
C VAL A 21 -29.74 -31.15 -12.59
N SER A 22 -31.01 -31.40 -12.90
CA SER A 22 -31.87 -32.29 -12.11
C SER A 22 -32.39 -33.42 -12.99
N THR A 23 -32.39 -34.63 -12.45
CA THR A 23 -32.94 -35.81 -13.11
C THR A 23 -34.27 -36.17 -12.46
N ALA A 24 -35.35 -36.24 -13.23
CA ALA A 24 -36.67 -36.63 -12.77
C ALA A 24 -37.11 -37.95 -13.43
N LEU A 25 -37.94 -38.72 -12.70
CA LEU A 25 -38.66 -39.86 -13.26
C LEU A 25 -40.10 -39.42 -13.53
N PRO A 26 -40.43 -38.97 -14.76
CA PRO A 26 -41.79 -38.56 -15.06
C PRO A 26 -42.75 -39.76 -14.99
N PRO A 27 -44.04 -39.54 -14.65
CA PRO A 27 -45.06 -40.59 -14.71
C PRO A 27 -45.12 -41.22 -16.11
N GLN A 28 -44.87 -42.52 -16.20
CA GLN A 28 -44.85 -43.25 -17.47
C GLN A 28 -45.40 -44.67 -17.28
N LYS A 29 -46.08 -45.19 -18.30
CA LYS A 29 -46.39 -46.62 -18.38
C LYS A 29 -45.16 -47.35 -18.88
N ILE A 30 -44.64 -48.27 -18.08
CA ILE A 30 -43.47 -49.08 -18.44
C ILE A 30 -43.94 -50.14 -19.44
N THR A 31 -43.64 -49.91 -20.72
CA THR A 31 -43.91 -50.86 -21.80
C THR A 31 -42.57 -51.40 -22.29
N ASN A 32 -42.44 -52.72 -22.46
CA ASN A 32 -41.21 -53.38 -22.94
C ASN A 32 -39.97 -53.21 -22.04
N GLY A 33 -40.14 -52.92 -20.74
CA GLY A 33 -39.03 -52.81 -19.79
C GLY A 33 -38.11 -51.59 -19.96
N VAL A 34 -38.46 -50.64 -20.83
CA VAL A 34 -37.72 -49.39 -21.03
C VAL A 34 -38.26 -48.32 -20.08
N VAL A 35 -37.35 -47.60 -19.42
CA VAL A 35 -37.68 -46.49 -18.51
C VAL A 35 -36.95 -45.24 -18.96
N TYR A 36 -37.70 -44.16 -19.19
CA TYR A 36 -37.16 -42.86 -19.57
C TYR A 36 -36.91 -42.01 -18.33
N LEU A 37 -35.68 -41.50 -18.19
CA LEU A 37 -35.34 -40.47 -17.21
C LEU A 37 -35.31 -39.13 -17.93
N GLN A 38 -35.98 -38.12 -17.37
CA GLN A 38 -35.93 -36.76 -17.89
C GLN A 38 -34.81 -36.01 -17.20
N VAL A 39 -33.88 -35.47 -17.98
CA VAL A 39 -32.82 -34.58 -17.49
C VAL A 39 -33.25 -33.16 -17.80
N THR A 40 -33.37 -32.34 -16.76
CA THR A 40 -33.71 -30.92 -16.87
C THR A 40 -32.48 -30.11 -16.48
N GLU A 41 -31.96 -29.38 -17.45
CA GLU A 41 -30.85 -28.44 -17.25
C GLU A 41 -31.40 -27.13 -16.69
N GLY A 42 -31.23 -26.91 -15.39
CA GLY A 42 -31.63 -25.67 -14.72
C GLY A 42 -30.81 -24.50 -15.25
N ARG A 43 -31.34 -23.76 -16.22
CA ARG A 43 -30.71 -22.53 -16.70
C ARG A 43 -30.82 -21.44 -15.65
N LEU A 44 -29.74 -20.68 -15.49
CA LEU A 44 -29.68 -19.56 -14.58
C LEU A 44 -30.48 -18.39 -15.13
N VAL A 45 -31.67 -18.11 -14.62
CA VAL A 45 -32.54 -17.03 -15.15
C VAL A 45 -32.33 -15.70 -14.45
N GLU A 46 -31.85 -15.73 -13.21
CA GLU A 46 -31.70 -14.54 -12.37
C GLU A 46 -30.47 -14.64 -11.47
N ILE A 47 -29.79 -13.51 -11.27
CA ILE A 47 -28.66 -13.39 -10.36
C ILE A 47 -28.95 -12.23 -9.41
N ASN A 48 -29.08 -12.53 -8.13
CA ASN A 48 -29.40 -11.57 -7.09
C ASN A 48 -28.22 -11.38 -6.16
N VAL A 49 -27.74 -10.14 -6.03
CA VAL A 49 -26.69 -9.77 -5.07
C VAL A 49 -27.35 -9.15 -3.85
N SER A 50 -26.97 -9.63 -2.66
CA SER A 50 -27.52 -9.13 -1.38
C SER A 50 -26.45 -9.06 -0.31
N GLY A 51 -26.66 -8.24 0.74
CA GLY A 51 -25.73 -8.08 1.86
C GLY A 51 -24.55 -7.14 1.58
N ASN A 52 -24.46 -6.59 0.38
CA ASN A 52 -23.39 -5.68 -0.04
C ASN A 52 -23.69 -4.23 0.40
N ARG A 53 -22.88 -3.68 1.31
CA ARG A 53 -23.02 -2.30 1.83
C ARG A 53 -21.98 -1.35 1.26
N TYR A 54 -20.74 -1.81 1.14
CA TYR A 54 -19.59 -1.00 0.69
C TYR A 54 -19.18 -1.33 -0.75
N PHE A 55 -19.53 -2.51 -1.24
CA PHE A 55 -19.32 -2.94 -2.62
C PHE A 55 -20.66 -2.93 -3.38
N SER A 56 -20.68 -2.35 -4.57
CA SER A 56 -21.88 -2.34 -5.42
C SER A 56 -22.13 -3.72 -6.04
N SER A 57 -23.38 -4.00 -6.39
CA SER A 57 -23.72 -5.26 -7.09
C SER A 57 -22.96 -5.39 -8.41
N ASN A 58 -22.72 -4.28 -9.11
CA ASN A 58 -21.90 -4.25 -10.33
C ASN A 58 -20.45 -4.65 -10.07
N ASN A 59 -19.88 -4.22 -8.94
CA ASN A 59 -18.54 -4.61 -8.55
C ASN A 59 -18.44 -6.11 -8.25
N VAL A 60 -19.43 -6.67 -7.53
CA VAL A 60 -19.54 -8.11 -7.24
C VAL A 60 -19.65 -8.92 -8.54
N MET A 61 -20.49 -8.46 -9.47
CA MET A 61 -20.65 -9.10 -10.79
C MET A 61 -19.39 -8.96 -11.65
N ALA A 62 -18.66 -7.85 -11.57
CA ALA A 62 -17.41 -7.66 -12.31
C ALA A 62 -16.29 -8.60 -11.82
N ALA A 63 -16.34 -9.03 -10.55
CA ALA A 63 -15.45 -10.05 -10.02
C ALA A 63 -15.81 -11.47 -10.50
N LEU A 64 -17.02 -11.67 -11.03
CA LEU A 64 -17.54 -12.96 -11.52
C LEU A 64 -17.99 -12.90 -13.00
N PRO A 65 -17.08 -12.61 -13.94
CA PRO A 65 -17.40 -12.43 -15.37
C PRO A 65 -17.96 -13.68 -16.09
N SER A 66 -17.77 -14.89 -15.57
CA SER A 66 -18.36 -16.10 -16.17
C SER A 66 -19.86 -16.20 -15.93
N LEU A 67 -20.39 -15.51 -14.92
CA LEU A 67 -21.81 -15.55 -14.60
C LEU A 67 -22.62 -14.72 -15.59
N ARG A 68 -23.51 -15.38 -16.33
CA ARG A 68 -24.50 -14.74 -17.19
C ARG A 68 -25.85 -15.42 -17.04
N THR A 69 -26.91 -14.64 -17.20
CA THR A 69 -28.25 -15.20 -17.31
C THR A 69 -28.37 -16.05 -18.58
N ASN A 70 -29.31 -17.00 -18.55
CA ASN A 70 -29.57 -18.01 -19.57
C ASN A 70 -28.38 -18.96 -19.85
N GLN A 71 -27.48 -19.14 -18.89
CA GLN A 71 -26.39 -20.13 -18.95
C GLN A 71 -26.51 -21.16 -17.81
N PHE A 72 -25.85 -22.30 -17.96
CA PHE A 72 -25.70 -23.28 -16.87
C PHE A 72 -24.43 -22.96 -16.07
N ILE A 73 -24.46 -23.23 -14.77
CA ILE A 73 -23.30 -23.06 -13.89
C ILE A 73 -22.46 -24.32 -13.96
N GLN A 74 -21.19 -24.17 -14.36
CA GLN A 74 -20.19 -25.24 -14.32
C GLN A 74 -19.16 -24.94 -13.23
N LEU A 75 -19.16 -25.74 -12.18
CA LEU A 75 -18.31 -25.54 -10.99
C LEU A 75 -16.81 -25.55 -11.30
N GLN A 76 -16.37 -26.26 -12.34
CA GLN A 76 -14.94 -26.32 -12.71
C GLN A 76 -14.36 -24.94 -13.07
N TRP A 77 -15.18 -24.05 -13.64
CA TRP A 77 -14.77 -22.69 -14.00
C TRP A 77 -15.18 -21.67 -12.94
N PHE A 78 -16.36 -21.88 -12.34
CA PHE A 78 -16.93 -20.97 -11.37
C PHE A 78 -16.17 -20.97 -10.03
N ASN A 79 -15.76 -22.14 -9.51
CA ASN A 79 -15.09 -22.20 -8.20
C ASN A 79 -13.76 -21.43 -8.18
N PRO A 80 -12.83 -21.63 -9.14
CA PRO A 80 -11.60 -20.82 -9.18
C PRO A 80 -11.86 -19.33 -9.32
N GLU A 81 -12.93 -18.93 -10.04
CA GLU A 81 -13.33 -17.53 -10.17
C GLU A 81 -13.86 -16.95 -8.88
N LEU A 82 -14.71 -17.68 -8.17
CA LEU A 82 -15.20 -17.32 -6.85
C LEU A 82 -14.07 -17.21 -5.82
N ASP A 83 -13.14 -18.16 -5.82
CA ASP A 83 -11.97 -18.15 -4.94
C ASP A 83 -11.12 -16.90 -5.19
N ARG A 84 -10.93 -16.53 -6.46
CA ARG A 84 -10.21 -15.31 -6.88
C ARG A 84 -10.98 -14.05 -6.45
N ALA A 85 -12.30 -14.01 -6.63
CA ALA A 85 -13.13 -12.90 -6.18
C ALA A 85 -13.11 -12.71 -4.64
N ASN A 86 -12.90 -13.79 -3.89
CA ASN A 86 -12.79 -13.86 -2.43
C ASN A 86 -11.37 -13.65 -1.90
N LEU A 87 -10.37 -13.41 -2.76
CA LEU A 87 -9.05 -12.92 -2.33
C LEU A 87 -9.11 -11.47 -1.82
N ASN A 88 -10.20 -10.75 -2.09
CA ASN A 88 -10.40 -9.42 -1.57
C ASN A 88 -10.55 -9.45 -0.04
N GLN A 89 -9.71 -8.71 0.68
CA GLN A 89 -9.72 -8.67 2.15
C GLN A 89 -10.98 -8.03 2.75
N ASP A 90 -11.65 -7.17 1.99
CA ASP A 90 -12.76 -6.33 2.45
C ASP A 90 -14.14 -6.92 2.04
N ARG A 91 -14.15 -8.03 1.27
CA ARG A 91 -15.37 -8.63 0.74
C ARG A 91 -15.26 -10.15 0.57
N GLN A 92 -16.28 -10.86 1.03
CA GLN A 92 -16.48 -12.28 0.74
C GLN A 92 -17.86 -12.54 0.12
N ILE A 93 -17.91 -13.38 -0.90
CA ILE A 93 -19.08 -13.76 -1.67
C ILE A 93 -19.40 -15.23 -1.39
N TYR A 94 -20.66 -15.49 -1.02
CA TYR A 94 -21.22 -16.81 -0.79
C TYR A 94 -22.32 -17.08 -1.82
N PRO A 95 -22.09 -17.95 -2.81
CA PRO A 95 -23.10 -18.31 -3.79
C PRO A 95 -24.08 -19.32 -3.20
N GLU A 96 -25.37 -19.10 -3.45
CA GLU A 96 -26.45 -20.00 -3.11
C GLU A 96 -27.35 -20.19 -4.33
N ILE A 97 -27.46 -21.43 -4.80
CA ILE A 97 -28.34 -21.77 -5.92
C ILE A 97 -29.70 -22.14 -5.36
N VAL A 98 -30.74 -21.44 -5.80
CA VAL A 98 -32.12 -21.69 -5.42
C VAL A 98 -32.97 -22.03 -6.65
N PRO A 99 -34.11 -22.74 -6.50
CA PRO A 99 -35.05 -22.93 -7.59
C PRO A 99 -35.51 -21.57 -8.16
N GLY A 100 -35.55 -21.46 -9.49
CA GLY A 100 -36.01 -20.26 -10.16
C GLY A 100 -37.54 -20.13 -10.17
N PRO A 101 -38.08 -18.99 -10.65
CA PRO A 101 -39.52 -18.73 -10.67
C PRO A 101 -40.30 -19.68 -11.59
N GLU A 102 -39.67 -20.19 -12.66
CA GLU A 102 -40.29 -21.15 -13.58
C GLU A 102 -39.76 -22.57 -13.35
N PRO A 103 -40.59 -23.62 -13.49
CA PRO A 103 -40.14 -25.01 -13.40
C PRO A 103 -39.01 -25.31 -14.38
N GLY A 104 -37.91 -25.89 -13.88
CA GLY A 104 -36.73 -26.18 -14.70
C GLY A 104 -35.77 -25.00 -14.85
N THR A 105 -35.95 -23.91 -14.09
CA THR A 105 -35.01 -22.79 -14.01
C THR A 105 -34.32 -22.73 -12.64
N SER A 106 -33.21 -22.00 -12.56
CA SER A 106 -32.47 -21.77 -11.33
C SER A 106 -32.16 -20.28 -11.16
N SER A 107 -32.14 -19.80 -9.93
CA SER A 107 -31.67 -18.47 -9.58
C SER A 107 -30.43 -18.56 -8.70
N LEU A 108 -29.48 -17.64 -8.89
CA LEU A 108 -28.25 -17.58 -8.10
C LEU A 108 -28.32 -16.38 -7.15
N MET A 109 -28.28 -16.66 -5.86
CA MET A 109 -28.20 -15.65 -4.83
C MET A 109 -26.74 -15.52 -4.36
N LEU A 110 -26.13 -14.38 -4.63
CA LEU A 110 -24.80 -14.01 -4.18
C LEU A 110 -24.94 -13.22 -2.87
N LYS A 111 -24.79 -13.91 -1.75
CA LYS A 111 -24.75 -13.27 -0.43
C LYS A 111 -23.35 -12.71 -0.21
N VAL A 112 -23.27 -11.42 0.05
CA VAL A 112 -22.01 -10.70 0.25
C VAL A 112 -21.87 -10.34 1.71
N LYS A 113 -20.69 -10.62 2.27
CA LYS A 113 -20.25 -10.09 3.55
C LYS A 113 -19.11 -9.13 3.27
N ASP A 114 -19.35 -7.84 3.43
CA ASP A 114 -18.33 -6.80 3.25
C ASP A 114 -18.07 -6.00 4.53
N HIS A 115 -16.89 -5.39 4.56
CA HIS A 115 -16.47 -4.46 5.59
C HIS A 115 -16.05 -3.13 4.94
N LEU A 116 -15.94 -2.08 5.75
CA LEU A 116 -15.49 -0.77 5.27
C LEU A 116 -14.07 -0.91 4.68
N PRO A 117 -13.84 -0.63 3.39
CA PRO A 117 -12.53 -0.82 2.74
C PRO A 117 -11.58 0.35 3.05
N LEU A 118 -11.60 0.85 4.28
CA LEU A 118 -10.75 1.91 4.80
C LEU A 118 -9.84 1.31 5.87
N HIS A 119 -8.54 1.39 5.65
CA HIS A 119 -7.52 0.88 6.56
C HIS A 119 -6.62 2.02 7.01
N GLY A 120 -6.27 2.04 8.28
CA GLY A 120 -5.40 3.05 8.86
C GLY A 120 -4.35 2.42 9.77
N ARG A 121 -3.17 3.04 9.82
CA ARG A 121 -2.06 2.60 10.69
C ARG A 121 -1.37 3.83 11.26
N ILE A 122 -1.10 3.78 12.56
CA ILE A 122 -0.26 4.76 13.27
C ILE A 122 0.89 4.00 13.90
N GLU A 123 2.10 4.52 13.73
CA GLU A 123 3.33 3.92 14.22
C GLU A 123 4.19 4.97 14.92
N PHE A 124 4.76 4.58 16.06
CA PHE A 124 5.73 5.35 16.81
C PHE A 124 7.05 4.60 16.79
N ASN A 125 8.14 5.26 16.38
CA ASN A 125 9.47 4.65 16.38
C ASN A 125 10.57 5.69 16.64
N ASN A 126 11.79 5.22 16.84
CA ASN A 126 12.98 6.03 17.05
C ASN A 126 14.04 5.82 15.96
N LEU A 127 13.60 5.53 14.73
CA LEU A 127 14.49 5.39 13.57
C LEU A 127 14.93 6.78 13.11
N SER A 128 15.91 7.36 13.81
CA SER A 128 16.40 8.71 13.59
C SER A 128 17.75 8.75 12.87
N THR A 129 18.02 9.87 12.20
CA THR A 129 19.35 10.18 11.64
C THR A 129 20.16 10.94 12.70
N PRO A 130 21.48 10.75 12.80
CA PRO A 130 22.31 11.51 13.73
C PRO A 130 22.05 13.03 13.62
N GLY A 131 21.92 13.69 14.77
CA GLY A 131 21.65 15.13 14.81
C GLY A 131 20.21 15.52 14.52
N THR A 132 19.26 14.59 14.50
CA THR A 132 17.82 14.89 14.41
C THR A 132 17.10 14.49 15.70
N PRO A 133 15.89 15.01 15.96
CA PRO A 133 14.99 14.45 16.98
C PRO A 133 14.89 12.93 16.89
N ASP A 134 14.56 12.25 18.00
CA ASP A 134 14.48 10.78 18.04
C ASP A 134 13.08 10.28 17.70
N LEU A 135 12.04 10.88 18.27
CA LEU A 135 10.67 10.39 18.10
C LEU A 135 10.18 10.62 16.66
N ARG A 136 9.64 9.56 16.05
CA ARG A 136 8.89 9.58 14.78
C ARG A 136 7.46 9.13 15.00
N VAL A 137 6.52 9.88 14.45
CA VAL A 137 5.11 9.52 14.36
C VAL A 137 4.77 9.35 12.89
N ASN A 138 4.40 8.14 12.48
CA ASN A 138 4.00 7.81 11.13
C ASN A 138 2.53 7.42 11.12
N ALA A 139 1.70 8.18 10.40
CA ALA A 139 0.29 7.87 10.19
C ALA A 139 0.04 7.57 8.72
N SER A 140 -0.74 6.55 8.42
CA SER A 140 -1.16 6.20 7.07
C SER A 140 -2.62 5.80 7.03
N ALA A 141 -3.27 6.09 5.91
CA ALA A 141 -4.62 5.69 5.61
C ALA A 141 -4.71 5.27 4.14
N GLN A 142 -5.49 4.22 3.86
CA GLN A 142 -5.76 3.75 2.51
C GLN A 142 -7.21 3.34 2.34
N TYR A 143 -7.74 3.57 1.14
CA TYR A 143 -9.08 3.16 0.75
C TYR A 143 -8.99 2.25 -0.48
N ASN A 144 -9.58 1.05 -0.43
CA ASN A 144 -9.34 0.00 -1.42
C ASN A 144 -10.44 -0.19 -2.47
N ASN A 145 -11.56 0.52 -2.38
CA ASN A 145 -12.68 0.36 -3.32
C ASN A 145 -13.09 1.68 -4.00
N LEU A 146 -12.11 2.44 -4.48
CA LEU A 146 -12.40 3.68 -5.19
C LEU A 146 -13.13 3.37 -6.52
N TRP A 147 -14.15 4.17 -6.82
CA TRP A 147 -14.97 4.04 -8.03
C TRP A 147 -15.73 2.71 -8.18
N GLN A 148 -15.83 1.91 -7.12
CA GLN A 148 -16.42 0.56 -7.18
C GLN A 148 -15.67 -0.37 -8.14
N ARG A 149 -14.36 -0.15 -8.32
CA ARG A 149 -13.49 -0.90 -9.23
C ARG A 149 -12.29 -1.51 -8.53
N GLU A 150 -12.30 -1.57 -7.19
CA GLU A 150 -11.16 -2.06 -6.39
C GLU A 150 -9.86 -1.26 -6.62
N HIS A 151 -10.00 -0.01 -7.06
CA HIS A 151 -8.88 0.91 -7.10
C HIS A 151 -8.51 1.30 -5.67
N SER A 152 -7.22 1.36 -5.38
CA SER A 152 -6.74 1.77 -4.05
C SER A 152 -5.99 3.09 -4.10
N VAL A 153 -6.24 3.92 -3.10
CA VAL A 153 -5.49 5.16 -2.85
C VAL A 153 -5.00 5.13 -1.42
N GLY A 154 -3.76 5.55 -1.21
CA GLY A 154 -3.20 5.67 0.12
C GLY A 154 -2.46 6.99 0.31
N PHE A 155 -2.50 7.47 1.55
CA PHE A 155 -1.76 8.65 2.00
C PHE A 155 -1.02 8.29 3.29
N GLN A 156 0.20 8.78 3.42
CA GLN A 156 1.01 8.63 4.63
C GLN A 156 1.68 9.95 4.96
N TYR A 157 1.72 10.27 6.25
CA TYR A 157 2.41 11.42 6.82
C TYR A 157 3.24 10.97 8.02
N GLY A 158 4.55 11.19 7.94
CA GLY A 158 5.52 10.94 9.00
C GLY A 158 6.15 12.24 9.46
N PHE A 159 6.28 12.45 10.77
CA PHE A 159 7.00 13.62 11.29
C PHE A 159 7.59 13.39 12.66
N SER A 160 8.51 14.27 13.07
CA SER A 160 8.96 14.37 14.46
C SER A 160 8.23 15.50 15.20
N PRO A 161 7.54 15.21 16.32
CA PRO A 161 6.79 16.22 17.08
C PRO A 161 7.67 17.06 18.03
N GLU A 162 8.95 16.73 18.19
CA GLU A 162 9.79 17.30 19.25
C GLU A 162 10.29 18.71 18.93
N MET A 163 10.58 18.97 17.65
CA MET A 163 11.13 20.24 17.21
C MET A 163 10.57 20.65 15.85
N PHE A 164 10.32 21.95 15.71
CA PHE A 164 9.77 22.56 14.50
C PHE A 164 10.75 23.58 13.93
N LYS A 165 10.72 23.75 12.61
CA LYS A 165 11.51 24.75 11.91
C LYS A 165 11.02 26.14 12.33
N GLN A 166 11.95 27.05 12.64
CA GLN A 166 11.62 28.45 12.88
C GLN A 166 11.29 29.11 11.54
N GLN A 167 10.01 29.12 11.14
CA GLN A 167 9.57 29.59 9.83
C GLN A 167 8.59 30.76 9.91
N ASN A 168 8.62 31.59 8.86
CA ASN A 168 7.62 32.61 8.64
C ASN A 168 6.29 31.94 8.21
N PRO A 169 5.21 32.11 8.99
CA PRO A 169 3.93 31.42 8.78
C PRO A 169 3.27 31.71 7.41
N LEU A 170 3.69 32.77 6.71
CA LEU A 170 3.17 33.14 5.39
C LEU A 170 3.82 32.36 4.22
N THR A 171 4.94 31.67 4.47
CA THR A 171 5.73 30.99 3.42
C THR A 171 5.94 29.49 3.68
N SER A 172 5.66 29.04 4.91
CA SER A 172 5.83 27.67 5.33
C SER A 172 4.70 26.77 4.81
N ARG A 173 5.06 25.67 4.14
CA ARG A 173 4.10 24.59 3.88
C ARG A 173 3.76 23.95 5.22
N PHE A 174 2.47 23.87 5.55
CA PHE A 174 1.98 23.33 6.82
C PHE A 174 2.60 21.95 7.16
N PHE A 175 2.66 21.05 6.19
CA PHE A 175 3.23 19.70 6.36
C PHE A 175 4.76 19.66 6.48
N ASP A 176 5.47 20.74 6.17
CA ASP A 176 6.94 20.82 6.30
C ASP A 176 7.37 21.56 7.59
N ALA A 177 6.43 21.96 8.46
CA ALA A 177 6.73 22.71 9.67
C ALA A 177 7.65 21.96 10.67
N PRO A 178 7.48 20.65 10.92
CA PRO A 178 8.44 19.89 11.73
C PRO A 178 9.85 19.90 11.15
N LEU A 179 10.88 19.73 12.00
CA LEU A 179 12.27 19.58 11.51
C LEU A 179 12.39 18.41 10.54
N ILE A 180 11.76 17.29 10.87
CA ILE A 180 11.65 16.10 10.04
C ILE A 180 10.19 15.89 9.68
N ALA A 181 9.89 15.94 8.39
CA ALA A 181 8.57 15.63 7.87
C ALA A 181 8.68 14.90 6.54
N ASN A 182 7.84 13.89 6.36
CA ASN A 182 7.70 13.13 5.13
C ASN A 182 6.21 12.91 4.86
N TYR A 183 5.83 12.96 3.60
CA TYR A 183 4.50 12.57 3.17
C TYR A 183 4.54 11.91 1.82
N SER A 184 3.64 10.97 1.62
CA SER A 184 3.59 10.19 0.40
C SER A 184 2.18 9.77 0.07
N THR A 185 1.96 9.49 -1.21
CA THR A 185 0.69 8.97 -1.70
C THR A 185 0.93 7.98 -2.82
N TYR A 186 0.00 7.05 -2.96
CA TYR A 186 -0.06 6.19 -4.13
C TYR A 186 -1.50 6.06 -4.61
N TYR A 187 -1.62 5.75 -5.89
CA TYR A 187 -2.85 5.32 -6.52
C TYR A 187 -2.55 4.04 -7.29
N ARG A 188 -3.33 2.98 -7.02
CA ARG A 188 -3.17 1.66 -7.62
C ARG A 188 -4.46 1.28 -8.33
N MET A 189 -4.30 0.94 -9.60
CA MET A 189 -5.35 0.53 -10.51
C MET A 189 -5.12 -0.95 -10.89
N PRO A 190 -6.04 -1.86 -10.53
CA PRO A 190 -6.06 -3.19 -11.10
C PRO A 190 -6.27 -3.12 -12.62
N LEU A 191 -5.46 -3.84 -13.38
CA LEU A 191 -5.51 -3.93 -14.84
C LEU A 191 -6.26 -5.17 -15.34
N GLY A 192 -6.49 -6.14 -14.45
CA GLY A 192 -7.15 -7.41 -14.79
C GLY A 192 -7.88 -8.00 -13.59
N GLY A 193 -8.66 -9.05 -13.86
CA GLY A 193 -9.31 -9.83 -12.82
C GLY A 193 -8.28 -10.57 -11.95
N PRO A 194 -8.67 -10.99 -10.75
CA PRO A 194 -7.75 -11.68 -9.86
C PRO A 194 -7.21 -12.96 -10.49
N GLU A 195 -5.89 -13.14 -10.50
CA GLU A 195 -5.22 -14.38 -10.89
C GLU A 195 -4.82 -15.17 -9.64
N ALA A 196 -4.73 -16.49 -9.74
CA ALA A 196 -4.69 -17.45 -8.61
C ALA A 196 -3.43 -17.40 -7.73
N LEU A 197 -2.65 -16.32 -7.77
CA LEU A 197 -1.51 -16.17 -6.89
C LEU A 197 -2.00 -15.72 -5.52
N ARG A 198 -1.79 -16.55 -4.50
CA ARG A 198 -1.68 -16.09 -3.12
C ARG A 198 -0.29 -15.48 -2.94
N PRO A 199 -0.10 -14.15 -2.93
CA PRO A 199 1.04 -13.62 -2.19
C PRO A 199 0.68 -13.64 -0.70
N LEU A 200 1.66 -13.97 0.15
CA LEU A 200 1.65 -13.78 1.61
C LEU A 200 1.46 -12.31 2.06
N ALA A 201 1.05 -11.42 1.15
CA ALA A 201 1.08 -9.97 1.25
C ALA A 201 -0.05 -9.36 2.09
N ALA A 202 -1.02 -10.14 2.56
CA ALA A 202 -2.13 -9.66 3.37
C ALA A 202 -1.78 -9.41 4.85
N ALA A 203 -0.53 -9.63 5.28
CA ALA A 203 -0.19 -9.57 6.70
C ALA A 203 -0.09 -8.15 7.29
N ASN A 204 -0.03 -7.09 6.48
CA ASN A 204 0.00 -5.70 6.98
C ASN A 204 -0.63 -4.70 5.98
N PRO A 205 -1.97 -4.62 5.88
CA PRO A 205 -2.62 -3.46 5.26
C PRO A 205 -2.10 -2.18 5.92
N GLY A 206 -1.68 -1.20 5.11
CA GLY A 206 -1.04 0.04 5.60
C GLY A 206 0.50 0.02 5.69
N ALA A 207 1.19 -1.07 5.34
CA ALA A 207 2.66 -1.09 5.23
C ALA A 207 3.14 -0.48 3.91
N PHE A 208 2.92 0.83 3.75
CA PHE A 208 3.47 1.64 2.66
C PHE A 208 3.94 2.97 3.23
N GLY A 209 4.79 3.68 2.48
CA GLY A 209 5.22 5.00 2.89
C GLY A 209 6.64 5.35 2.50
N TYR A 210 7.03 6.58 2.80
CA TYR A 210 8.40 7.03 2.70
C TYR A 210 9.24 6.44 3.83
N ASP A 211 10.35 5.83 3.47
CA ASP A 211 11.35 5.30 4.39
C ASP A 211 12.53 6.28 4.47
N GLU A 212 12.75 6.84 5.66
CA GLU A 212 13.77 7.87 5.91
C GLU A 212 15.20 7.33 5.74
N ALA A 213 15.45 6.09 6.15
CA ALA A 213 16.78 5.48 6.11
C ALA A 213 17.24 5.22 4.68
N THR A 214 16.36 4.69 3.84
CA THR A 214 16.64 4.37 2.42
C THR A 214 16.34 5.52 1.47
N LYS A 215 15.63 6.56 1.94
CA LYS A 215 15.17 7.70 1.13
C LYS A 215 14.32 7.27 -0.07
N GLN A 216 13.47 6.27 0.15
CA GLN A 216 12.64 5.64 -0.88
C GLN A 216 11.19 5.54 -0.44
N PHE A 217 10.28 5.73 -1.39
CA PHE A 217 8.89 5.37 -1.19
C PHE A 217 8.71 3.87 -1.38
N LYS A 218 8.15 3.21 -0.37
CA LYS A 218 7.75 1.81 -0.39
C LYS A 218 6.26 1.73 -0.73
N LEU A 219 5.97 1.21 -1.92
CA LEU A 219 4.60 0.83 -2.30
C LEU A 219 4.08 -0.25 -1.35
N PRO A 220 2.74 -0.36 -1.19
CA PRO A 220 2.17 -1.49 -0.47
C PRO A 220 2.57 -2.80 -1.15
N PRO A 221 2.52 -3.93 -0.42
CA PRO A 221 2.64 -5.25 -1.03
C PRO A 221 1.73 -5.40 -2.26
N SER A 222 2.18 -6.20 -3.25
CA SER A 222 1.38 -6.42 -4.46
C SER A 222 0.06 -7.10 -4.11
N SER A 223 -1.01 -6.72 -4.81
CA SER A 223 -2.32 -7.33 -4.62
C SER A 223 -2.40 -8.77 -5.14
N GLY A 224 -1.41 -9.22 -5.94
CA GLY A 224 -1.48 -10.49 -6.66
C GLY A 224 -2.23 -10.38 -7.99
N ASN A 225 -2.80 -9.21 -8.31
CA ASN A 225 -3.45 -8.93 -9.58
C ASN A 225 -2.51 -8.14 -10.49
N PRO A 226 -2.69 -8.24 -11.83
CA PRO A 226 -2.10 -7.27 -12.75
C PRO A 226 -2.49 -5.85 -12.31
N GLU A 227 -1.52 -4.98 -12.07
CA GLU A 227 -1.79 -3.65 -11.49
C GLU A 227 -0.82 -2.58 -12.01
N LEU A 228 -1.34 -1.36 -12.15
CA LEU A 228 -0.58 -0.14 -12.41
C LEU A 228 -0.67 0.75 -11.18
N SER A 229 0.49 1.09 -10.60
CA SER A 229 0.60 1.97 -9.45
C SER A 229 1.31 3.26 -9.84
N PHE A 230 0.77 4.40 -9.43
CA PHE A 230 1.43 5.71 -9.43
C PHE A 230 1.75 6.08 -7.98
N PHE A 231 2.86 6.76 -7.77
CA PHE A 231 3.25 7.19 -6.43
C PHE A 231 4.02 8.50 -6.46
N ALA A 232 3.91 9.24 -5.36
CA ALA A 232 4.66 10.45 -5.13
C ALA A 232 5.08 10.53 -3.66
N SER A 233 6.25 11.11 -3.41
CA SER A 233 6.70 11.36 -2.05
C SER A 233 7.46 12.68 -1.94
N ARG A 234 7.41 13.27 -0.76
CA ARG A 234 8.28 14.36 -0.34
C ARG A 234 8.78 14.08 1.06
N SER A 235 10.04 14.38 1.30
CA SER A 235 10.63 14.41 2.63
C SER A 235 11.48 15.66 2.78
N THR A 236 11.39 16.27 3.96
CA THR A 236 12.24 17.38 4.37
C THR A 236 12.88 17.02 5.70
N THR A 237 14.19 17.26 5.78
CA THR A 237 15.00 16.97 6.96
C THR A 237 15.82 18.22 7.26
N ASP A 238 15.66 18.74 8.46
CA ASP A 238 16.43 19.86 9.00
C ASP A 238 17.12 19.38 10.28
N THR A 239 18.44 19.52 10.36
CA THR A 239 19.20 19.15 11.57
C THR A 239 18.94 20.09 12.74
N GLY A 240 18.32 21.24 12.49
CA GLY A 240 18.38 22.41 13.37
C GLY A 240 19.80 22.96 13.45
N THR A 241 19.96 24.07 14.17
CA THR A 241 21.27 24.66 14.42
C THR A 241 22.08 23.75 15.35
N LYS A 242 23.20 23.25 14.85
CA LYS A 242 24.21 22.52 15.62
C LYS A 242 25.34 23.46 15.99
N PHE A 243 25.92 23.24 17.15
CA PHE A 243 27.07 23.97 17.66
C PHE A 243 28.25 23.00 17.80
N GLY A 244 29.39 23.38 17.24
CA GLY A 244 30.65 22.68 17.37
C GLY A 244 31.30 22.95 18.74
N PRO A 245 32.42 22.27 19.03
CA PRO A 245 33.18 22.49 20.25
C PRO A 245 33.79 23.90 20.27
N THR A 246 33.85 24.48 21.46
CA THR A 246 34.50 25.77 21.68
C THR A 246 36.01 25.60 21.83
N ASN A 247 36.77 26.30 20.99
CA ASN A 247 38.23 26.35 21.01
C ASN A 247 38.69 27.73 21.48
N ASN A 248 39.65 27.79 22.39
CA ASN A 248 40.27 29.05 22.79
C ASN A 248 41.27 29.50 21.72
N ILE A 249 41.07 30.70 21.16
CA ILE A 249 42.03 31.31 20.22
C ILE A 249 43.07 32.10 21.00
N THR A 250 42.61 32.89 21.98
CA THR A 250 43.48 33.75 22.78
C THR A 250 42.87 33.96 24.15
N ARG A 251 43.70 33.97 25.19
CA ARG A 251 43.29 34.31 26.55
C ARG A 251 44.39 35.14 27.22
N THR A 252 44.05 36.36 27.59
CA THR A 252 44.91 37.32 28.30
C THR A 252 44.15 37.92 29.49
N ALA A 253 44.82 38.75 30.30
CA ALA A 253 44.19 39.43 31.42
C ALA A 253 43.04 40.39 31.02
N PHE A 254 43.05 40.88 29.77
CA PHE A 254 42.10 41.90 29.30
C PHE A 254 41.21 41.43 28.15
N LEU A 255 41.56 40.32 27.49
CA LEU A 255 40.87 39.84 26.30
C LEU A 255 40.86 38.31 26.28
N THR A 256 39.67 37.74 26.11
CA THR A 256 39.48 36.33 25.75
C THR A 256 38.77 36.28 24.40
N ILE A 257 39.29 35.48 23.47
CA ILE A 257 38.64 35.15 22.20
C ILE A 257 38.52 33.64 22.14
N ASP A 258 37.30 33.16 22.04
CA ASP A 258 37.02 31.76 21.72
C ASP A 258 36.44 31.67 20.30
N SER A 259 36.41 30.45 19.77
CA SER A 259 35.77 30.14 18.49
C SER A 259 34.94 28.89 18.59
N PHE A 260 33.78 28.89 17.97
CA PHE A 260 33.00 27.68 17.74
C PHE A 260 32.26 27.81 16.42
N ASP A 261 32.01 26.69 15.77
CA ASP A 261 31.23 26.67 14.54
C ASP A 261 29.75 26.46 14.87
N SER A 262 28.86 27.11 14.13
CA SER A 262 27.46 26.72 14.08
C SER A 262 27.08 26.31 12.66
N GLY A 263 26.21 25.31 12.54
CA GLY A 263 25.82 24.78 11.24
C GLY A 263 24.38 24.27 11.22
N GLN A 264 23.75 24.33 10.05
CA GLN A 264 22.42 23.80 9.81
C GLN A 264 22.37 23.18 8.41
N ASP A 265 21.96 21.93 8.33
CA ASP A 265 21.77 21.22 7.07
C ASP A 265 20.28 20.98 6.83
N LEU A 266 19.80 21.48 5.68
CA LEU A 266 18.46 21.26 5.18
C LEU A 266 18.52 20.36 3.96
N SER A 267 17.85 19.22 4.00
CA SER A 267 17.70 18.35 2.84
C SER A 267 16.23 18.15 2.49
N LYS A 268 15.99 18.07 1.18
CA LYS A 268 14.68 17.90 0.57
C LYS A 268 14.81 16.78 -0.47
N ASN A 269 13.93 15.81 -0.37
CA ASN A 269 13.82 14.71 -1.31
C ASN A 269 12.39 14.66 -1.85
N GLU A 270 12.25 14.63 -3.17
CA GLU A 270 10.96 14.49 -3.84
C GLU A 270 11.05 13.38 -4.86
N SER A 271 9.97 12.61 -4.98
CA SER A 271 9.88 11.58 -6.01
C SER A 271 8.49 11.49 -6.62
N PHE A 272 8.46 11.09 -7.88
CA PHE A 272 7.24 10.75 -8.60
C PHE A 272 7.52 9.59 -9.53
N GLY A 273 6.72 8.53 -9.46
CA GLY A 273 6.96 7.35 -10.26
C GLY A 273 5.70 6.57 -10.56
N TRP A 274 5.89 5.57 -11.41
CA TRP A 274 4.88 4.58 -11.73
C TRP A 274 5.52 3.20 -11.80
N ARG A 275 4.70 2.17 -11.55
CA ARG A 275 5.09 0.77 -11.59
C ARG A 275 3.94 -0.08 -12.11
N VAL A 276 4.22 -0.89 -13.13
CA VAL A 276 3.36 -1.99 -13.55
C VAL A 276 3.86 -3.27 -12.89
N SER A 277 2.93 -4.06 -12.34
CA SER A 277 3.20 -5.39 -11.77
C SER A 277 2.29 -6.41 -12.43
N LEU A 278 2.89 -7.47 -12.95
CA LEU A 278 2.22 -8.53 -13.69
C LEU A 278 2.56 -9.88 -13.02
N PRO A 279 1.60 -10.51 -12.32
CA PRO A 279 1.73 -11.92 -11.99
C PRO A 279 1.80 -12.73 -13.30
N LEU A 280 2.64 -13.77 -13.34
CA LEU A 280 2.70 -14.69 -14.47
C LEU A 280 1.99 -15.99 -14.10
N PRO A 281 1.34 -16.66 -15.08
CA PRO A 281 0.73 -17.97 -14.86
C PRO A 281 1.73 -18.97 -14.29
N GLU A 282 1.28 -19.80 -13.35
CA GLU A 282 2.11 -20.86 -12.78
C GLU A 282 2.50 -21.86 -13.88
N PHE A 283 3.79 -22.12 -14.01
CA PHE A 283 4.33 -23.09 -14.96
C PHE A 283 5.21 -24.09 -14.23
N SER A 284 4.86 -25.38 -14.29
CA SER A 284 5.63 -26.46 -13.64
C SER A 284 5.86 -26.25 -12.14
N GLY A 285 4.89 -25.70 -11.41
CA GLY A 285 5.01 -25.40 -9.97
C GLY A 285 5.76 -24.10 -9.66
N ILE A 286 6.29 -23.42 -10.65
CA ILE A 286 7.03 -22.16 -10.50
C ILE A 286 6.04 -21.00 -10.54
N LYS A 287 6.06 -20.19 -9.48
CA LYS A 287 5.31 -18.94 -9.41
C LYS A 287 6.25 -17.80 -9.73
N SER A 288 5.85 -16.87 -10.59
CA SER A 288 6.68 -15.72 -10.88
C SER A 288 5.87 -14.45 -11.10
N SER A 289 6.50 -13.31 -10.86
CA SER A 289 5.91 -12.00 -11.11
C SER A 289 6.94 -11.06 -11.69
N PHE A 290 6.51 -10.25 -12.66
CA PHE A 290 7.33 -9.24 -13.29
C PHE A 290 6.85 -7.85 -12.87
N ALA A 291 7.76 -6.95 -12.56
CA ALA A 291 7.44 -5.55 -12.34
C ALA A 291 8.42 -4.62 -13.05
N ALA A 292 7.89 -3.56 -13.64
CA ALA A 292 8.67 -2.54 -14.33
C ALA A 292 8.16 -1.15 -13.95
N GLY A 293 9.06 -0.18 -13.84
CA GLY A 293 8.66 1.17 -13.48
C GLY A 293 9.77 2.20 -13.55
N LEU A 294 9.37 3.46 -13.58
CA LEU A 294 10.23 4.63 -13.55
C LEU A 294 9.94 5.44 -12.29
N ASP A 295 10.97 6.02 -11.68
CA ASP A 295 10.85 6.85 -10.47
C ASP A 295 11.70 8.11 -10.62
N TYR A 296 11.09 9.23 -10.98
CA TYR A 296 11.78 10.51 -11.07
C TYR A 296 12.11 11.03 -9.68
N LYS A 297 13.40 11.30 -9.41
CA LYS A 297 13.89 11.76 -8.11
C LYS A 297 14.56 13.10 -8.20
N TRP A 298 14.22 13.98 -7.25
CA TRP A 298 14.86 15.27 -7.04
C TRP A 298 15.35 15.38 -5.61
N TYR A 299 16.66 15.47 -5.45
CA TYR A 299 17.31 15.71 -4.17
C TYR A 299 17.96 17.09 -4.16
N HIS A 300 17.76 17.82 -3.06
CA HIS A 300 18.40 19.10 -2.80
C HIS A 300 18.87 19.15 -1.35
N ALA A 301 20.12 19.53 -1.12
CA ALA A 301 20.71 19.74 0.18
C ALA A 301 21.37 21.11 0.24
N THR A 302 21.08 21.85 1.29
CA THR A 302 21.63 23.18 1.57
C THR A 302 22.25 23.15 2.95
N SER A 303 23.49 23.62 3.04
CA SER A 303 24.27 23.68 4.28
C SER A 303 24.62 25.14 4.57
N PHE A 304 24.23 25.61 5.76
CA PHE A 304 24.57 26.92 6.29
C PHE A 304 25.58 26.73 7.41
N ASN A 305 26.76 27.34 7.30
CA ASN A 305 27.79 27.28 8.31
C ASN A 305 28.22 28.69 8.69
N THR A 306 28.49 28.91 9.97
CA THR A 306 28.94 30.19 10.51
C THR A 306 30.05 29.94 11.51
N ASN A 307 31.17 30.62 11.34
CA ASN A 307 32.23 30.64 12.34
C ASN A 307 31.89 31.74 13.34
N ASN A 308 31.78 31.40 14.61
CA ASN A 308 31.43 32.34 15.66
C ASN A 308 32.64 32.60 16.54
N PHE A 309 32.88 33.88 16.82
CA PHE A 309 33.99 34.37 17.63
C PHE A 309 33.43 35.19 18.79
N PRO A 310 32.98 34.54 19.87
CA PRO A 310 32.72 35.25 21.11
C PRO A 310 34.05 35.82 21.62
N TYR A 311 34.08 37.13 21.86
CA TYR A 311 35.19 37.77 22.53
C TYR A 311 34.69 38.51 23.77
N SER A 312 35.49 38.46 24.82
CA SER A 312 35.23 39.11 26.10
C SER A 312 36.36 40.06 26.42
N ILE A 313 36.02 41.33 26.63
CA ILE A 313 36.96 42.36 27.08
C ILE A 313 36.76 42.57 28.57
N THR A 314 37.84 42.49 29.34
CA THR A 314 37.87 42.76 30.77
C THR A 314 38.56 44.10 31.01
N VAL A 315 37.84 45.06 31.59
CA VAL A 315 38.36 46.38 31.97
C VAL A 315 38.37 46.46 33.49
N PHE A 316 39.45 46.99 34.07
CA PHE A 316 39.53 47.22 35.51
C PHE A 316 39.17 48.67 35.82
N ASP A 317 38.32 48.89 36.81
CA ASP A 317 38.05 50.23 37.30
C ASP A 317 39.24 50.80 38.10
N ALA A 318 39.11 52.04 38.59
CA ALA A 318 40.16 52.71 39.37
C ALA A 318 40.52 51.99 40.70
N PHE A 319 39.68 51.04 41.14
CA PHE A 319 39.87 50.24 42.35
C PHE A 319 40.33 48.80 42.03
N GLY A 320 40.58 48.47 40.76
CA GLY A 320 41.02 47.14 40.33
C GLY A 320 39.91 46.10 40.26
N VAL A 321 38.63 46.51 40.25
CA VAL A 321 37.49 45.60 40.08
C VAL A 321 37.31 45.32 38.58
N PRO A 322 37.30 44.04 38.14
CA PRO A 322 37.11 43.70 36.74
C PRO A 322 35.64 43.83 36.32
N SER A 323 35.42 44.45 35.16
CA SER A 323 34.15 44.50 34.43
C SER A 323 34.34 43.83 33.07
N GLN A 324 33.54 42.81 32.77
CA GLN A 324 33.66 42.02 31.56
C GLN A 324 32.49 42.28 30.62
N THR A 325 32.79 42.60 29.36
CA THR A 325 31.78 42.70 28.29
C THR A 325 32.05 41.62 27.25
N THR A 326 31.05 40.78 26.98
CA THR A 326 31.12 39.71 25.97
C THR A 326 30.31 40.09 24.75
N THR A 327 30.89 39.95 23.56
CA THR A 327 30.24 40.20 22.26
C THR A 327 30.49 39.01 21.33
N LEU A 328 29.50 38.69 20.49
CA LEU A 328 29.60 37.64 19.50
C LEU A 328 29.84 38.24 18.11
N VAL A 329 30.93 37.86 17.45
CA VAL A 329 31.14 38.16 16.03
C VAL A 329 30.91 36.90 15.23
N SER A 330 29.92 36.92 14.35
CA SER A 330 29.59 35.80 13.47
C SER A 330 30.09 36.08 12.06
N SER A 331 30.85 35.13 11.50
CA SER A 331 31.34 35.14 10.12
C SER A 331 30.66 34.01 9.34
N PRO A 332 29.55 34.29 8.64
CA PRO A 332 28.85 33.28 7.86
C PRO A 332 29.68 32.82 6.66
N GLN A 333 29.77 31.51 6.46
CA GLN A 333 30.37 30.92 5.27
C GLN A 333 29.39 30.97 4.10
N PRO A 334 29.87 30.95 2.84
CA PRO A 334 29.00 30.82 1.69
C PRO A 334 28.11 29.58 1.78
N THR A 335 26.81 29.76 1.56
CA THR A 335 25.84 28.66 1.53
C THR A 335 26.24 27.61 0.50
N ARG A 336 26.36 26.35 0.93
CA ARG A 336 26.69 25.24 0.03
C ARG A 336 25.40 24.54 -0.40
N ASN A 337 25.16 24.53 -1.71
CA ASN A 337 24.05 23.81 -2.32
C ASN A 337 24.56 22.58 -3.06
N LYS A 338 23.91 21.43 -2.84
CA LYS A 338 24.10 20.20 -3.59
C LYS A 338 22.75 19.72 -4.08
N SER A 339 22.63 19.46 -5.37
CA SER A 339 21.41 18.90 -5.94
C SER A 339 21.74 17.77 -6.90
N VAL A 340 20.83 16.81 -6.99
CA VAL A 340 20.89 15.76 -8.00
C VAL A 340 19.48 15.41 -8.43
N THR A 341 19.31 15.25 -9.74
CA THR A 341 18.07 14.86 -10.37
C THR A 341 18.35 13.68 -11.27
N TYR A 342 17.55 12.61 -11.15
CA TYR A 342 17.77 11.39 -11.90
C TYR A 342 16.46 10.60 -12.05
N LEU A 343 16.40 9.76 -13.09
CA LEU A 343 15.24 8.94 -13.43
C LEU A 343 15.66 7.45 -13.49
N PRO A 344 15.73 6.76 -12.35
CA PRO A 344 15.96 5.33 -12.31
C PRO A 344 14.85 4.57 -13.05
N ALA A 345 15.27 3.61 -13.86
CA ALA A 345 14.43 2.54 -14.38
C ALA A 345 14.60 1.30 -13.51
N SER A 346 13.50 0.65 -13.18
CA SER A 346 13.47 -0.58 -12.39
C SER A 346 12.82 -1.70 -13.18
N LEU A 347 13.48 -2.86 -13.20
CA LEU A 347 12.97 -4.12 -13.73
C LEU A 347 13.18 -5.16 -12.63
N ARG A 348 12.12 -5.87 -12.28
CA ARG A 348 12.11 -6.87 -11.22
C ARG A 348 11.41 -8.12 -11.72
N TRP A 349 12.05 -9.28 -11.51
CA TRP A 349 11.46 -10.58 -11.74
C TRP A 349 11.62 -11.39 -10.46
N ASP A 350 10.50 -11.65 -9.79
CA ASP A 350 10.47 -12.49 -8.59
C ASP A 350 10.05 -13.90 -9.00
N VAL A 351 10.77 -14.92 -8.54
CA VAL A 351 10.50 -16.33 -8.83
C VAL A 351 10.46 -17.08 -7.50
N THR A 352 9.37 -17.79 -7.26
CA THR A 352 9.17 -18.63 -6.09
C THR A 352 8.97 -20.06 -6.55
N VAL A 353 9.85 -20.95 -6.09
CA VAL A 353 9.76 -22.39 -6.33
C VAL A 353 9.43 -23.06 -5.00
N PRO A 354 8.31 -23.79 -4.88
CA PRO A 354 8.01 -24.56 -3.69
C PRO A 354 9.03 -25.71 -3.55
N ASP A 355 9.62 -25.84 -2.37
CA ASP A 355 10.51 -26.96 -2.06
C ASP A 355 9.71 -28.27 -2.00
N LYS A 356 10.24 -29.34 -2.60
CA LYS A 356 9.65 -30.68 -2.55
C LYS A 356 9.76 -31.33 -1.17
N PHE A 357 10.64 -30.83 -0.30
CA PHE A 357 10.93 -31.41 1.02
C PHE A 357 10.51 -30.54 2.21
N GLY A 358 9.61 -29.57 1.99
CA GLY A 358 9.26 -28.52 2.96
C GLY A 358 9.39 -28.90 4.44
N GLN A 359 10.32 -28.25 5.12
CA GLN A 359 10.22 -27.96 6.55
C GLN A 359 9.49 -26.64 6.76
#